data_AF-A0A505DCD0-F1
#
_entry.id   AF-A0A505DCD0-F1
#
_cell.length_a   1.000
_cell.length_b   1.000
_cell.length_c   1.000
_cell.angle_alpha   90.00
_cell.angle_beta   90.00
_cell.angle_gamma   90.00
#
_symmetry.space_group_name_H-M   'P 1'
#
loop_
_entity.id
_entity.type
_entity.pdbx_description
1 polymer ?
#
loop_
_entity_poly.entity_id
_entity_poly.type
_entity_poly.pdbx_seq_one_letter_code
_entity_poly.pdbx_strand_id
1 'polypeptide(L)'
;MGPEAQWYVLVEANSDFSTDPTWELREKYHVEGDRAAALSRAEQVCRTWGPWDKKPEETGRSVFRTSETSWLVEVTQERWSEQWERAFTSTWCVRVTVAELVYTKEPPPAHPPEKKKPGVMRRALGNGR
;
A
#
# COMPACT_ATOMS: atom_id res chain seq x y z
N MET A 1 -10.01 10.01 31.06
CA MET A 1 -10.12 10.06 29.59
C MET A 1 -9.51 8.76 29.08
N GLY A 2 -10.28 7.92 28.40
CA GLY A 2 -9.71 6.77 27.69
C GLY A 2 -8.84 7.26 26.53
N PRO A 3 -8.01 6.40 25.91
CA PRO A 3 -7.33 6.76 24.68
C PRO A 3 -8.38 7.20 23.65
N GLU A 4 -8.20 8.37 23.05
CA GLU A 4 -9.06 8.81 21.94
C GLU A 4 -8.95 7.78 20.81
N ALA A 5 -10.10 7.39 20.24
CA ALA A 5 -10.14 6.45 19.13
C ALA A 5 -9.37 7.06 17.94
N GLN A 6 -8.32 6.38 17.49
CA GLN A 6 -7.53 6.82 16.34
C GLN A 6 -8.14 6.26 15.05
N TRP A 7 -8.44 7.13 14.11
CA TRP A 7 -9.05 6.76 12.84
C TRP A 7 -8.06 6.83 11.70
N TYR A 8 -8.21 5.90 10.75
CA TYR A 8 -7.36 5.80 9.59
C TYR A 8 -8.19 5.61 8.32
N VAL A 9 -7.68 6.15 7.21
CA VAL A 9 -8.07 5.75 5.87
C VAL A 9 -6.98 4.85 5.31
N LEU A 10 -7.36 3.63 4.94
CA LEU A 10 -6.49 2.62 4.37
C LEU A 10 -6.75 2.53 2.87
N VAL A 11 -5.69 2.52 2.07
CA VAL A 11 -5.78 2.30 0.62
C VAL A 11 -5.06 1.01 0.28
N GLU A 12 -5.82 0.03 -0.18
CA GLU A 12 -5.30 -1.24 -0.65
C GLU A 12 -5.35 -1.25 -2.18
N ALA A 13 -4.28 -1.68 -2.84
CA ALA A 13 -4.28 -1.88 -4.28
C ALA A 13 -4.08 -3.35 -4.61
N ASN A 14 -4.73 -3.80 -5.67
CA ASN A 14 -4.47 -5.11 -6.23
C ASN A 14 -3.08 -5.11 -6.88
N SER A 15 -2.17 -5.99 -6.46
CA SER A 15 -0.90 -6.18 -7.17
C SER A 15 -1.14 -6.96 -8.46
N ASP A 16 -1.23 -6.24 -9.57
CA ASP A 16 -1.31 -6.84 -10.89
C ASP A 16 -0.04 -7.65 -11.19
N PHE A 17 -0.22 -8.77 -11.92
CA PHE A 17 0.75 -9.78 -12.41
C PHE A 17 0.71 -11.17 -11.74
N SER A 18 -0.06 -11.34 -10.67
CA SER A 18 -0.25 -12.64 -9.99
C SER A 18 -1.57 -13.31 -10.40
N THR A 19 -1.59 -14.64 -10.58
CA THR A 19 -2.83 -15.42 -10.77
C THR A 19 -3.73 -15.39 -9.53
N ASP A 20 -3.17 -15.01 -8.37
CA ASP A 20 -3.90 -14.75 -7.13
C ASP A 20 -3.77 -13.25 -6.81
N PRO A 21 -4.79 -12.43 -7.10
CA PRO A 21 -4.74 -11.01 -6.80
C PRO A 21 -4.72 -10.79 -5.29
N THR A 22 -3.56 -10.41 -4.76
CA THR A 22 -3.40 -10.03 -3.36
C THR A 22 -3.61 -8.52 -3.23
N TRP A 23 -4.55 -8.14 -2.36
CA TRP A 23 -4.70 -6.75 -1.96
C TRP A 23 -3.58 -6.39 -0.99
N GLU A 24 -2.78 -5.39 -1.36
CA GLU A 24 -1.67 -4.90 -0.55
C GLU A 24 -1.99 -3.50 -0.04
N LEU A 25 -1.76 -3.24 1.25
CA LEU A 25 -1.86 -1.90 1.81
C LEU A 25 -0.77 -1.02 1.20
N ARG A 26 -1.18 -0.05 0.37
CA ARG A 26 -0.28 0.90 -0.30
C ARG A 26 -0.08 2.16 0.52
N GLU A 27 -1.18 2.70 1.04
CA GLU A 27 -1.18 3.97 1.76
C GLU A 27 -2.03 3.87 3.02
N LYS A 28 -1.60 4.61 4.05
CA LYS A 28 -2.30 4.74 5.32
C LYS A 28 -2.28 6.20 5.74
N TYR A 29 -3.47 6.77 5.95
CA TYR A 29 -3.64 8.15 6.39
C TYR A 29 -4.22 8.17 7.80
N HIS A 30 -3.49 8.76 8.76
CA HIS A 30 -4.07 9.10 10.05
C HIS A 30 -5.08 10.24 9.86
N VAL A 31 -6.21 10.16 10.54
CA VAL A 31 -7.25 11.20 10.52
C VAL A 31 -7.48 11.70 11.92
N GLU A 32 -7.21 12.98 12.12
CA GLU A 32 -7.57 13.68 13.35
C GLU A 32 -9.09 13.80 13.46
N GLY A 33 -9.64 13.52 14.64
CA GLY A 33 -11.07 13.61 14.92
C GLY A 33 -11.78 12.26 14.98
N ASP A 34 -13.04 12.24 14.54
CA ASP A 34 -13.94 11.11 14.72
C ASP A 34 -14.19 10.30 13.43
N ARG A 35 -15.09 9.31 13.52
CA ARG A 35 -15.51 8.49 12.37
C ARG A 35 -16.03 9.35 11.21
N ALA A 36 -16.73 10.44 11.47
CA ALA A 36 -17.28 11.29 10.41
C ALA A 36 -16.16 12.04 9.66
N ALA A 37 -15.14 12.53 10.38
CA ALA A 37 -13.93 13.08 9.78
C ALA A 37 -13.22 12.04 8.89
N ALA A 38 -13.10 10.80 9.37
CA ALA A 38 -12.49 9.71 8.62
C ALA A 38 -13.27 9.32 7.35
N LEU A 39 -14.61 9.29 7.42
CA LEU A 39 -15.48 9.08 6.25
C LEU A 39 -15.32 10.20 5.22
N SER A 40 -15.32 11.46 5.66
CA SER A 40 -15.09 12.62 4.79
C SER A 40 -13.71 12.54 4.12
N ARG A 41 -12.67 12.14 4.86
CA ARG A 41 -11.34 11.93 4.31
C ARG A 41 -11.31 10.78 3.30
N ALA A 42 -11.99 9.67 3.57
CA ALA A 42 -12.08 8.56 2.63
C ALA A 42 -12.76 8.96 1.32
N GLU A 43 -13.83 9.77 1.37
CA GLU A 43 -14.47 10.30 0.17
C GLU A 43 -13.53 11.17 -0.67
N GLN A 44 -12.72 12.02 -0.01
CA GLN A 44 -11.69 12.80 -0.70
C GLN A 44 -10.68 11.88 -1.37
N VAL A 45 -10.14 10.90 -0.64
CA VAL A 45 -9.18 9.92 -1.18
C VAL A 45 -9.79 9.17 -2.36
N CYS A 46 -11.05 8.75 -2.30
CA CYS A 46 -11.70 8.09 -3.43
C CYS A 46 -11.73 8.95 -4.71
N ARG A 47 -11.86 10.28 -4.56
CA ARG A 47 -11.94 11.23 -5.68
C ARG A 47 -10.57 11.66 -6.20
N THR A 48 -9.51 11.56 -5.40
CA THR A 48 -8.18 12.05 -5.77
C THR A 48 -7.14 10.96 -5.97
N TRP A 49 -7.32 9.76 -5.41
CA TRP A 49 -6.34 8.68 -5.50
C TRP A 49 -6.06 8.32 -6.96
N GLY A 50 -4.80 8.25 -7.35
CA GLY A 50 -4.39 7.81 -8.68
C GLY A 50 -3.02 7.17 -8.60
N PRO A 51 -2.66 6.30 -9.57
CA PRO A 51 -1.32 5.77 -9.64
C PRO A 51 -0.31 6.93 -9.72
N TRP A 52 0.77 6.82 -8.93
CA TRP A 52 1.80 7.81 -8.62
C TRP A 52 2.35 8.63 -9.80
N ASP A 53 2.26 8.09 -11.01
CA ASP A 53 2.86 8.67 -12.22
C ASP A 53 1.83 9.21 -13.23
N LYS A 54 0.54 9.21 -12.89
CA LYS A 54 -0.53 9.57 -13.82
C LYS A 54 -1.22 10.85 -13.41
N LYS A 55 -1.35 11.77 -14.38
CA LYS A 55 -2.05 13.01 -14.14
C LYS A 55 -3.56 12.72 -14.03
N PRO A 56 -4.27 13.34 -13.08
CA PRO A 56 -5.70 13.13 -12.89
C PRO A 56 -6.52 13.33 -14.17
N GLU A 57 -6.16 14.31 -15.00
CA GLU A 57 -6.81 14.63 -16.26
C GLU A 57 -6.64 13.56 -17.36
N GLU A 58 -5.66 12.67 -17.21
CA GLU A 58 -5.39 11.56 -18.15
C GLU A 58 -6.05 10.24 -17.70
N THR A 59 -6.92 10.30 -16.68
CA THR A 59 -7.56 9.12 -16.08
C THR A 59 -9.07 9.26 -15.94
N GLY A 60 -9.79 8.20 -16.30
CA GLY A 60 -11.19 7.99 -15.95
C GLY A 60 -11.31 7.37 -14.55
N ARG A 61 -12.46 7.56 -13.90
CA ARG A 61 -12.67 7.09 -12.54
C ARG A 61 -14.12 6.72 -12.26
N SER A 62 -14.29 5.57 -11.63
CA SER A 62 -15.57 5.12 -11.06
C SER A 62 -15.38 4.86 -9.56
N VAL A 63 -16.29 5.36 -8.73
CA VAL A 63 -16.28 5.13 -7.28
C VAL A 63 -17.55 4.39 -6.89
N PHE A 64 -17.37 3.20 -6.35
CA PHE A 64 -18.46 2.34 -5.89
C PHE A 64 -18.42 2.26 -4.37
N ARG A 65 -19.50 2.65 -3.70
CA ARG A 65 -19.63 2.40 -2.26
C ARG A 65 -19.99 0.93 -2.05
N THR A 66 -19.13 0.18 -1.37
CA THR A 66 -19.32 -1.26 -1.11
C THR A 66 -19.86 -1.52 0.29
N SER A 67 -19.61 -0.62 1.24
CA SER A 67 -20.21 -0.62 2.57
C SER A 67 -20.32 0.81 3.12
N GLU A 68 -20.76 0.96 4.36
CA GLU A 68 -20.77 2.28 5.00
C GLU A 68 -19.38 2.92 5.09
N THR A 69 -18.34 2.11 5.24
CA THR A 69 -16.95 2.52 5.51
C THR A 69 -15.96 2.08 4.44
N SER A 70 -16.42 1.49 3.33
CA SER A 70 -15.56 0.96 2.28
C SER A 70 -16.07 1.32 0.90
N TRP A 71 -15.11 1.59 0.01
CA TRP A 71 -15.32 1.92 -1.38
C TRP A 71 -14.34 1.13 -2.26
N LEU A 72 -14.81 0.78 -3.45
CA LEU A 72 -13.97 0.33 -4.55
C LEU A 72 -13.83 1.50 -5.53
N VAL A 73 -12.59 1.86 -5.86
CA VAL A 73 -12.28 2.87 -6.86
C VAL A 73 -11.62 2.18 -8.03
N GLU A 74 -12.24 2.32 -9.19
CA GLU A 74 -11.67 1.90 -10.47
C GLU A 74 -11.09 3.13 -11.16
N VAL A 75 -9.82 3.06 -11.54
CA VAL A 75 -9.12 4.10 -12.31
C VAL A 75 -8.79 3.50 -13.67
N THR A 76 -9.24 4.17 -14.73
CA THR A 76 -8.97 3.75 -16.11
C THR A 76 -8.07 4.77 -16.78
N GLN A 77 -7.17 4.31 -17.64
CA GLN A 77 -6.38 5.18 -18.50
C GLN A 77 -6.40 4.61 -19.91
N GLU A 78 -6.77 5.44 -20.87
CA GLU A 78 -6.56 5.14 -22.28
C GLU A 78 -5.26 5.81 -22.74
N ARG A 79 -4.44 5.06 -23.48
CA ARG A 79 -3.23 5.57 -24.13
C ARG A 79 -3.09 5.00 -25.52
N TRP A 80 -2.48 5.76 -26.41
CA TRP A 80 -2.03 5.21 -27.69
C TRP A 80 -0.78 4.35 -27.48
N SER A 81 -0.78 3.13 -28.00
CA SER A 81 0.40 2.28 -28.03
C SER A 81 1.05 2.37 -29.40
N GLU A 82 2.22 3.00 -29.48
CA GLU A 82 2.99 3.07 -30.73
C GLU A 82 3.42 1.69 -31.22
N GLN A 83 3.80 0.78 -30.31
CA GLN A 83 4.22 -0.59 -30.64
C GLN A 83 3.13 -1.38 -31.36
N TRP A 84 1.86 -1.18 -30.99
CA TRP A 84 0.73 -1.95 -31.49
C TRP A 84 -0.20 -1.14 -32.39
N GLU A 85 0.17 0.11 -32.68
CA GLU A 85 -0.59 1.08 -33.48
C GLU A 85 -2.10 1.12 -33.14
N ARG A 86 -2.41 1.04 -31.83
CA ARG A 86 -3.79 1.03 -31.35
C ARG A 86 -3.94 1.67 -29.97
N ALA A 87 -5.17 2.06 -29.64
CA ALA A 87 -5.53 2.43 -28.29
C ALA A 87 -5.41 1.22 -27.35
N PHE A 88 -4.90 1.49 -26.14
CA PHE A 88 -4.76 0.52 -25.07
C PHE A 88 -5.34 1.11 -23.79
N THR A 89 -6.23 0.36 -23.16
CA THR A 89 -6.84 0.75 -21.88
C THR A 89 -6.21 -0.05 -20.75
N SER A 90 -5.66 0.66 -19.77
CA SER A 90 -5.27 0.10 -18.49
C SER A 90 -6.35 0.39 -17.45
N THR A 91 -6.62 -0.57 -16.57
CA THR A 91 -7.53 -0.41 -15.45
C THR A 91 -6.82 -0.82 -14.16
N TRP A 92 -6.96 0.00 -13.12
CA TRP A 92 -6.47 -0.30 -11.78
C TRP A 92 -7.61 -0.20 -10.79
N CYS A 93 -7.61 -1.09 -9.80
CA CYS A 93 -8.61 -1.10 -8.74
C CYS A 93 -7.93 -0.86 -7.38
N VAL A 94 -8.48 0.07 -6.60
CA VAL A 94 -8.13 0.24 -5.19
C VAL A 94 -9.33 0.11 -4.29
N ARG A 95 -9.12 -0.39 -3.08
CA ARG A 95 -10.09 -0.37 -2.01
C ARG A 95 -9.70 0.71 -1.02
N VAL A 96 -10.63 1.59 -0.73
CA VAL A 96 -10.47 2.63 0.29
C VAL A 96 -11.36 2.27 1.46
N THR A 97 -10.81 2.17 2.67
CA THR A 97 -11.55 1.74 3.85
C THR A 97 -11.25 2.65 5.04
N VAL A 98 -12.29 3.03 5.78
CA VAL A 98 -12.17 3.68 7.10
C VAL A 98 -12.01 2.62 8.18
N ALA A 99 -10.98 2.76 9.00
CA ALA A 99 -10.65 1.83 10.08
C ALA A 99 -10.37 2.56 11.39
N GLU A 100 -10.80 1.97 12.50
CA GLU A 100 -10.40 2.34 13.85
C GLU A 100 -9.15 1.53 14.24
N LEU A 101 -8.13 2.20 14.78
CA LEU A 101 -6.96 1.52 15.33
C LEU A 101 -7.29 0.98 16.73
N VAL A 102 -7.64 -0.30 16.78
CA VAL A 102 -8.01 -1.00 18.03
C VAL A 102 -6.80 -1.48 18.85
N TYR A 103 -5.65 -1.67 18.21
CA TYR A 103 -4.44 -2.18 18.85
C TYR A 103 -3.20 -1.72 18.09
N THR A 104 -2.17 -1.33 18.82
CA THR A 104 -0.83 -1.09 18.28
C THR A 104 0.22 -1.72 19.19
N LYS A 105 1.27 -2.26 18.59
CA LYS A 105 2.47 -2.73 19.26
C LYS A 105 3.66 -2.41 18.38
N GLU A 106 4.58 -1.64 18.92
CA GLU A 106 5.82 -1.34 18.21
C GLU A 106 6.74 -2.58 18.20
N PRO A 107 7.41 -2.86 17.06
CA PRO A 107 8.43 -3.89 17.03
C PRO A 107 9.60 -3.49 17.93
N PRO A 108 10.29 -4.45 18.58
CA PRO A 108 11.53 -4.14 19.28
C PRO A 108 12.54 -3.56 18.28
N PRO A 109 13.46 -2.68 18.73
CA PRO A 109 14.51 -2.15 17.87
C PRO A 109 15.29 -3.26 17.16
N ALA A 110 15.54 -3.09 15.87
CA ALA A 110 16.35 -4.04 15.12
C ALA A 110 17.81 -3.96 15.59
N HIS A 111 18.36 -5.07 16.10
CA HIS A 111 19.78 -5.18 16.37
C HIS A 111 20.51 -5.70 15.13
N PRO A 112 21.72 -5.18 14.82
CA PRO A 112 22.56 -5.78 13.79
C PRO A 112 22.80 -7.26 14.09
N PRO A 113 22.84 -8.15 13.08
CA PRO A 113 23.20 -9.54 13.32
C PRO A 113 24.56 -9.59 14.01
N GLU A 114 24.68 -10.41 15.06
CA GLU A 114 25.95 -10.61 15.74
C GLU A 114 27.00 -11.00 14.69
N LYS A 115 28.09 -10.21 14.62
CA LYS A 115 29.23 -10.57 13.77
C LYS A 115 29.69 -11.93 14.25
N LYS A 116 29.46 -12.98 13.45
CA LYS A 116 30.10 -14.29 13.67
C LYS A 116 31.59 -13.97 13.88
N LYS A 117 32.12 -14.28 15.07
CA LYS A 117 33.55 -14.14 15.35
C LYS A 117 34.27 -14.77 14.16
N PRO A 118 35.23 -14.08 13.52
CA PRO A 118 36.02 -14.70 12.46
C PRO A 118 36.52 -16.02 13.03
N GLY A 119 35.97 -17.12 12.50
CA GLY A 119 36.38 -18.45 12.92
C GLY A 119 37.88 -18.44 12.76
N VAL A 120 38.59 -18.71 13.85
CA VAL A 120 40.03 -18.91 13.85
C VAL A 120 40.28 -19.91 12.72
N MET A 121 40.75 -19.42 11.57
CA MET A 121 41.25 -20.29 10.52
C MET A 121 42.38 -21.03 11.20
N ARG A 122 42.13 -22.29 11.55
CA ARG A 122 43.19 -23.21 11.95
C ARG A 122 44.12 -23.24 10.77
N ARG A 123 45.22 -22.47 10.83
CA ARG A 123 46.36 -22.67 9.94
C ARG A 123 46.77 -24.12 10.17
N ALA A 124 46.45 -24.98 9.22
CA ALA A 124 47.16 -26.23 9.08
C ALA A 124 48.61 -25.85 8.78
N LEU A 125 49.43 -25.76 9.82
CA LEU A 125 50.88 -25.84 9.68
C LEU A 125 51.15 -27.27 9.21
N GLY A 126 51.24 -27.43 7.89
CA GLY A 126 51.81 -28.60 7.26
C GLY A 126 53.28 -28.66 7.63
N ASN A 127 53.60 -29.45 8.65
CA ASN A 127 54.93 -29.95 8.91
C ASN A 127 55.12 -31.15 7.97
N GLY A 128 56.05 -31.09 7.02
CA GLY A 128 56.17 -32.15 6.02
C GLY A 128 57.36 -32.05 5.06
N ARG A 129 58.56 -32.24 5.63
CA ARG A 129 59.85 -32.65 5.02
C ARG A 129 60.65 -31.62 4.25
#